data_AF-A0A1J5SIZ7-F1
#
_entry.id   AF-A0A1J5SIZ7-F1
#
_cell.length_a   1.000
_cell.length_b   1.000
_cell.length_c   1.000
_cell.angle_alpha   90.00
_cell.angle_beta   90.00
_cell.angle_gamma   90.00
#
_symmetry.space_group_name_H-M   'P 1'
#
loop_
_entity.id
_entity.type
_entity.pdbx_description
1 polymer ?
#
loop_
_entity_poly.entity_id
_entity_poly.type
_entity_poly.pdbx_seq_one_letter_code
_entity_poly.pdbx_strand_id
1 'polypeptide(L)'
;MKKLILLSSCIFACVCFANAQPPKNNNGNPNKPFKNGQFKQQPMQNCFTQNHPLLKKRMGMMAGLHLSADQIKQSKAINEDFHNQVAALQKNDKISLGEYKTKIAALQNDRKTKLEAMLTDAQKNTIAQRKQNAMVNAQVRSTARLERMKLTLGLSDDQVAKIKAHQTEMQTKMQAIHQNADLLPEQKREQLKSLMSQRGEFMKSVLTPEQLSKSDSLRKNFRGRWNMNNRPPVSK
;
A
#
# COMPACT_ATOMS: atom_id res chain seq x y z
N MET A 1 35.00 36.98 -16.10
CA MET A 1 33.72 36.28 -16.30
C MET A 1 34.01 34.85 -16.73
N LYS A 2 33.35 33.89 -16.06
CA LYS A 2 33.28 32.43 -16.34
C LYS A 2 34.59 31.62 -16.26
N LYS A 3 34.90 31.15 -15.04
CA LYS A 3 35.78 30.00 -14.80
C LYS A 3 35.01 28.72 -15.11
N LEU A 4 35.50 27.93 -16.05
CA LEU A 4 35.04 26.57 -16.35
C LEU A 4 35.82 25.62 -15.42
N ILE A 5 35.18 25.11 -14.37
CA ILE A 5 35.76 24.06 -13.52
C ILE A 5 35.05 22.76 -13.86
N LEU A 6 35.76 21.93 -14.63
CA LEU A 6 35.59 20.50 -14.72
C LEU A 6 35.92 19.89 -13.35
N LEU A 7 34.93 19.34 -12.66
CA LEU A 7 35.16 18.37 -11.58
C LEU A 7 34.53 17.04 -11.99
N SER A 8 35.43 16.20 -12.49
CA SER A 8 35.27 14.77 -12.67
C SER A 8 35.17 14.05 -11.32
N SER A 9 34.44 12.95 -11.33
CA SER A 9 34.48 11.82 -10.39
C SER A 9 33.99 12.03 -8.96
N CYS A 10 32.82 11.46 -8.67
CA CYS A 10 32.61 10.67 -7.47
C CYS A 10 31.87 9.39 -7.84
N ILE A 11 32.67 8.34 -7.91
CA ILE A 11 32.37 6.91 -7.95
C ILE A 11 31.15 6.57 -7.06
N PHE A 12 30.06 6.10 -7.66
CA PHE A 12 29.00 5.39 -6.94
C PHE A 12 29.10 3.90 -7.24
N ALA A 13 30.20 3.29 -6.79
CA ALA A 13 30.31 1.84 -6.67
C ALA A 13 29.79 1.43 -5.29
N CYS A 14 28.46 1.34 -5.14
CA CYS A 14 27.87 0.45 -4.15
C CYS A 14 27.49 -0.84 -4.85
N VAL A 15 28.51 -1.66 -5.08
CA VAL A 15 28.34 -3.08 -5.37
C VAL A 15 27.91 -3.74 -4.06
N CYS A 16 26.61 -3.70 -3.77
CA CYS A 16 26.03 -4.64 -2.82
C CYS A 16 25.81 -5.96 -3.55
N PHE A 17 26.84 -6.82 -3.59
CA PHE A 17 26.64 -8.26 -3.78
C PHE A 17 25.90 -8.80 -2.56
N ALA A 18 24.59 -8.59 -2.50
CA ALA A 18 23.71 -9.43 -1.73
C ALA A 18 23.36 -10.61 -2.62
N ASN A 19 24.08 -11.71 -2.42
CA ASN A 19 23.72 -13.03 -2.90
C ASN A 19 22.44 -13.48 -2.17
N ALA A 20 21.33 -12.80 -2.45
CA ALA A 20 20.01 -13.24 -2.06
C ALA A 20 19.58 -14.26 -3.11
N GLN A 21 19.78 -15.53 -2.79
CA GLN A 21 19.04 -16.59 -3.46
C GLN A 21 17.57 -16.15 -3.50
N PRO A 22 16.93 -16.06 -4.67
CA PRO A 22 15.53 -15.71 -4.73
C PRO A 22 14.79 -16.70 -3.83
N PRO A 23 13.88 -16.25 -2.94
CA PRO A 23 13.06 -17.19 -2.21
C PRO A 23 12.44 -18.13 -3.25
N LYS A 24 12.63 -19.45 -3.07
CA LYS A 24 12.03 -20.48 -3.92
C LYS A 24 10.53 -20.23 -3.92
N ASN A 25 10.11 -19.53 -4.95
CA ASN A 25 8.76 -19.11 -5.14
C ASN A 25 8.03 -20.33 -5.66
N ASN A 26 7.19 -20.94 -4.83
CA ASN A 26 6.14 -21.85 -5.30
C ASN A 26 5.05 -21.04 -6.01
N ASN A 27 5.46 -20.23 -6.99
CA ASN A 27 4.56 -19.55 -7.91
C ASN A 27 4.20 -20.55 -9.00
N GLY A 28 2.90 -20.78 -9.13
CA GLY A 28 2.36 -21.55 -10.23
C GLY A 28 2.97 -21.11 -11.56
N ASN A 29 3.33 -22.11 -12.37
CA ASN A 29 3.92 -21.97 -13.69
C ASN A 29 3.43 -20.69 -14.43
N PRO A 30 4.33 -19.74 -14.77
CA PRO A 30 3.96 -18.50 -15.45
C PRO A 30 3.33 -18.73 -16.84
N ASN A 31 3.57 -19.91 -17.43
CA ASN A 31 2.95 -20.36 -18.68
C ASN A 31 1.61 -21.07 -18.48
N LYS A 32 1.09 -21.12 -17.24
CA LYS A 32 -0.21 -21.73 -17.00
C LYS A 32 -1.29 -20.84 -17.63
N PRO A 33 -2.15 -21.41 -18.50
CA PRO A 33 -3.25 -20.66 -19.08
C PRO A 33 -4.16 -20.11 -17.98
N PHE A 34 -4.61 -18.87 -18.14
CA PHE A 34 -5.60 -18.26 -17.26
C PHE A 34 -6.90 -19.08 -17.35
N LYS A 35 -7.21 -19.86 -16.31
CA LYS A 35 -8.48 -20.61 -16.25
C LYS A 35 -9.55 -19.70 -15.64
N ASN A 36 -10.61 -19.39 -16.40
CA ASN A 36 -11.77 -18.58 -16.00
C ASN A 36 -12.46 -19.00 -14.68
N GLY A 37 -12.15 -20.18 -14.12
CA GLY A 37 -12.81 -20.72 -12.92
C GLY A 37 -12.21 -20.34 -11.56
N GLN A 38 -11.10 -19.60 -11.46
CA GLN A 38 -10.48 -19.31 -10.14
C GLN A 38 -10.94 -18.02 -9.47
N PHE A 39 -11.58 -17.11 -10.21
CA PHE A 39 -12.39 -16.05 -9.60
C PHE A 39 -13.84 -16.46 -9.77
N LYS A 40 -14.45 -17.05 -8.73
CA LYS A 40 -15.91 -16.99 -8.63
C LYS A 40 -16.25 -15.51 -8.73
N GLN A 41 -16.79 -15.10 -9.88
CA GLN A 41 -17.52 -13.85 -9.99
C GLN A 41 -18.68 -14.00 -9.02
N GLN A 42 -18.49 -13.62 -7.76
CA GLN A 42 -19.62 -13.16 -7.00
C GLN A 42 -20.17 -12.00 -7.81
N PRO A 43 -21.44 -12.05 -8.24
CA PRO A 43 -22.01 -10.91 -8.93
C PRO A 43 -21.76 -9.69 -8.05
N MET A 44 -21.05 -8.69 -8.57
CA MET A 44 -20.91 -7.37 -7.93
C MET A 44 -22.25 -6.62 -7.99
N GLN A 45 -23.36 -7.34 -7.87
CA GLN A 45 -24.68 -6.79 -7.63
C GLN A 45 -24.72 -6.50 -6.13
N ASN A 46 -24.67 -5.21 -5.79
CA ASN A 46 -24.81 -4.64 -4.44
C ASN A 46 -23.56 -4.50 -3.54
N CYS A 47 -22.37 -4.23 -4.09
CA CYS A 47 -21.29 -3.60 -3.30
C CYS A 47 -21.45 -2.07 -3.12
N PHE A 48 -22.57 -1.51 -3.57
CA PHE A 48 -23.01 -0.12 -3.36
C PHE A 48 -24.00 0.03 -2.21
N THR A 49 -23.93 -0.83 -1.19
CA THR A 49 -24.60 -0.52 0.08
C THR A 49 -23.91 0.69 0.70
N GLN A 50 -24.64 1.81 0.73
CA GLN A 50 -24.29 3.00 1.51
C GLN A 50 -23.91 2.52 2.92
N ASN A 51 -22.71 2.88 3.41
CA ASN A 51 -22.17 2.63 4.76
C ASN A 51 -21.10 1.52 4.94
N HIS A 52 -20.30 1.17 3.94
CA HIS A 52 -19.06 0.41 4.22
C HIS A 52 -17.90 1.34 4.68
N PRO A 53 -17.23 1.11 5.83
CA PRO A 53 -16.15 1.98 6.33
C PRO A 53 -14.94 2.11 5.39
N LEU A 54 -14.71 1.13 4.51
CA LEU A 54 -13.68 1.18 3.47
C LEU A 54 -14.04 2.13 2.31
N LEU A 55 -15.34 2.24 1.96
CA LEU A 55 -15.85 3.20 0.99
C LEU A 55 -15.72 4.63 1.53
N LYS A 56 -16.02 4.86 2.81
CA LYS A 56 -15.82 6.17 3.48
C LYS A 56 -14.35 6.60 3.49
N LYS A 57 -13.42 5.64 3.66
CA LYS A 57 -11.97 5.90 3.61
C LYS A 57 -11.45 6.21 2.19
N ARG A 58 -11.98 5.55 1.15
CA ARG A 58 -11.69 5.88 -0.26
C ARG A 58 -12.25 7.25 -0.67
N MET A 59 -13.43 7.61 -0.16
CA MET A 59 -14.06 8.92 -0.39
C MET A 59 -13.32 10.06 0.35
N GLY A 60 -12.70 9.79 1.51
CA GLY A 60 -12.07 10.83 2.34
C GLY A 60 -10.89 11.58 1.69
N MET A 61 -10.16 10.97 0.75
CA MET A 61 -9.07 11.65 0.03
C MET A 61 -9.56 12.61 -1.06
N MET A 62 -10.72 12.30 -1.67
CA MET A 62 -11.35 13.12 -2.72
C MET A 62 -12.43 14.07 -2.18
N ALA A 63 -12.87 13.87 -0.95
CA ALA A 63 -13.84 14.74 -0.27
C ALA A 63 -13.33 16.18 -0.22
N GLY A 64 -14.08 17.13 -0.79
CA GLY A 64 -13.70 18.55 -0.84
C GLY A 64 -12.73 18.94 -1.96
N LEU A 65 -12.50 18.10 -2.98
CA LEU A 65 -11.86 18.53 -4.25
C LEU A 65 -12.85 19.15 -5.25
N HIS A 66 -14.14 19.21 -4.89
CA HIS A 66 -15.26 19.78 -5.67
C HIS A 66 -15.05 19.64 -7.19
N LEU A 67 -15.16 18.39 -7.68
CA LEU A 67 -15.05 18.12 -9.11
C LEU A 67 -16.25 18.74 -9.84
N SER A 68 -16.02 19.37 -10.99
CA SER A 68 -17.09 19.91 -11.83
C SER A 68 -17.96 18.79 -12.44
N ALA A 69 -19.14 19.14 -12.93
CA ALA A 69 -20.02 18.18 -13.60
C ALA A 69 -19.32 17.50 -14.80
N ASP A 70 -18.57 18.27 -15.58
CA ASP A 70 -17.79 17.77 -16.71
C ASP A 70 -16.64 16.86 -16.27
N GLN A 71 -15.91 17.24 -15.21
CA GLN A 71 -14.89 16.39 -14.62
C GLN A 71 -15.46 15.05 -14.13
N ILE A 72 -16.64 15.07 -13.48
CA ILE A 72 -17.33 13.86 -13.04
C ILE A 72 -17.69 12.98 -14.25
N LYS A 73 -18.25 13.56 -15.31
CA LYS A 73 -18.60 12.85 -16.55
C LYS A 73 -17.38 12.22 -17.21
N GLN A 74 -16.28 12.96 -17.33
CA GLN A 74 -15.00 12.45 -17.86
C GLN A 74 -14.46 11.31 -17.00
N SER A 75 -14.48 11.45 -15.68
CA SER A 75 -13.99 10.41 -14.77
C SER A 75 -14.79 9.11 -14.88
N LYS A 76 -16.11 9.19 -15.10
CA LYS A 76 -16.97 8.02 -15.33
C LYS A 76 -16.59 7.33 -16.63
N ALA A 77 -16.48 8.07 -17.74
CA ALA A 77 -16.08 7.52 -19.03
C ALA A 77 -14.70 6.81 -18.96
N ILE A 78 -13.72 7.43 -18.27
CA ILE A 78 -12.40 6.83 -18.06
C ILE A 78 -12.49 5.51 -17.27
N ASN A 79 -13.33 5.44 -16.24
CA ASN A 79 -13.50 4.23 -15.45
C ASN A 79 -14.28 3.14 -16.21
N GLU A 80 -15.29 3.51 -17.00
CA GLU A 80 -16.04 2.59 -17.86
C GLU A 80 -15.15 1.96 -18.92
N ASP A 81 -14.34 2.76 -19.61
CA ASP A 81 -13.34 2.28 -20.58
C ASP A 81 -12.36 1.29 -19.92
N PHE A 82 -11.79 1.65 -18.77
CA PHE A 82 -10.94 0.74 -18.00
C PHE A 82 -11.65 -0.56 -17.64
N HIS A 83 -12.89 -0.51 -17.14
CA HIS A 83 -13.65 -1.70 -16.79
C HIS A 83 -13.92 -2.60 -18.00
N ASN A 84 -14.26 -2.01 -19.15
CA ASN A 84 -14.48 -2.74 -20.39
C ASN A 84 -13.20 -3.42 -20.89
N GLN A 85 -12.08 -2.72 -20.86
CA GLN A 85 -10.79 -3.28 -21.25
C GLN A 85 -10.34 -4.40 -20.31
N VAL A 86 -10.54 -4.25 -19.00
CA VAL A 86 -10.29 -5.31 -18.01
C VAL A 86 -11.18 -6.52 -18.28
N ALA A 87 -12.48 -6.32 -18.55
CA ALA A 87 -13.41 -7.42 -18.84
C ALA A 87 -13.05 -8.16 -20.14
N ALA A 88 -12.60 -7.43 -21.17
CA ALA A 88 -12.11 -8.04 -22.42
C ALA A 88 -10.84 -8.87 -22.19
N LEU A 89 -9.92 -8.40 -21.35
CA LEU A 89 -8.75 -9.18 -20.94
C LEU A 89 -9.14 -10.44 -20.16
N GLN A 90 -10.12 -10.34 -19.25
CA GLN A 90 -10.59 -11.49 -18.47
C GLN A 90 -11.27 -12.56 -19.30
N LYS A 91 -11.98 -12.18 -20.37
CA LYS A 91 -12.64 -13.11 -21.30
C LYS A 91 -11.69 -13.77 -22.29
N ASN A 92 -10.43 -13.32 -22.35
CA ASN A 92 -9.47 -13.86 -23.29
C ASN A 92 -8.77 -15.09 -22.71
N ASP A 93 -9.24 -16.28 -23.09
CA ASP A 93 -8.72 -17.56 -22.59
C ASP A 93 -7.31 -17.91 -23.10
N LYS A 94 -6.79 -17.13 -24.06
CA LYS A 94 -5.50 -17.40 -24.73
C LYS A 94 -4.32 -16.67 -24.10
N ILE A 95 -4.55 -15.77 -23.14
CA ILE A 95 -3.46 -15.03 -22.50
C ILE A 95 -2.88 -15.82 -21.33
N SER A 96 -1.56 -15.74 -21.19
CA SER A 96 -0.90 -16.22 -19.98
C SER A 96 -1.22 -15.32 -18.78
N LEU A 97 -1.07 -15.88 -17.57
CA LEU A 97 -1.18 -15.09 -16.33
C LEU A 97 -0.18 -13.93 -16.29
N GLY A 98 1.03 -14.11 -16.82
CA GLY A 98 2.05 -13.07 -16.89
C GLY A 98 1.61 -11.90 -17.77
N GLU A 99 1.14 -12.19 -18.98
CA GLU A 99 0.65 -11.17 -19.91
C GLU A 99 -0.60 -10.45 -19.40
N TYR A 100 -1.55 -11.18 -18.78
CA TYR A 100 -2.72 -10.57 -18.14
C TYR A 100 -2.30 -9.54 -17.09
N LYS A 101 -1.36 -9.90 -16.21
CA LYS A 101 -0.86 -9.01 -15.14
C LYS A 101 -0.20 -7.76 -15.72
N THR A 102 0.66 -7.92 -16.72
CA THR A 102 1.33 -6.79 -17.39
C THR A 102 0.32 -5.84 -18.05
N LYS A 103 -0.67 -6.39 -18.78
CA LYS A 103 -1.71 -5.58 -19.42
C LYS A 103 -2.56 -4.84 -18.39
N ILE A 104 -2.99 -5.49 -17.32
CA ILE A 104 -3.74 -4.84 -16.23
C ILE A 104 -2.93 -3.72 -15.57
N ALA A 105 -1.63 -3.91 -15.33
CA ALA A 105 -0.78 -2.86 -14.77
C ALA A 105 -0.68 -1.64 -15.70
N ALA A 106 -0.52 -1.87 -17.02
CA ALA A 106 -0.54 -0.80 -18.01
C ALA A 106 -1.88 -0.04 -18.01
N LEU A 107 -3.01 -0.75 -18.00
CA LEU A 107 -4.35 -0.15 -17.92
C LEU A 107 -4.56 0.68 -16.65
N GLN A 108 -4.03 0.22 -15.52
CA GLN A 108 -4.10 0.97 -14.26
C GLN A 108 -3.30 2.28 -14.32
N ASN A 109 -2.12 2.25 -14.93
CA ASN A 109 -1.29 3.43 -15.14
C ASN A 109 -1.94 4.41 -16.11
N ASP A 110 -2.46 3.94 -17.26
CA ASP A 110 -3.18 4.76 -18.22
C ASP A 110 -4.39 5.46 -17.57
N ARG A 111 -5.23 4.69 -16.87
CA ARG A 111 -6.35 5.23 -16.11
C ARG A 111 -5.92 6.31 -15.12
N LYS A 112 -4.81 6.08 -14.41
CA LYS A 112 -4.26 7.06 -13.45
C LYS A 112 -3.86 8.35 -14.18
N THR A 113 -3.10 8.26 -15.27
CA THR A 113 -2.66 9.41 -16.05
C THR A 113 -3.85 10.22 -16.60
N LYS A 114 -4.86 9.54 -17.16
CA LYS A 114 -6.09 10.19 -17.64
C LYS A 114 -6.84 10.91 -16.51
N LEU A 115 -6.94 10.29 -15.34
CA LEU A 115 -7.57 10.90 -14.15
C LEU A 115 -6.76 12.08 -13.59
N GLU A 116 -5.43 12.07 -13.70
CA GLU A 116 -4.59 13.20 -13.27
C GLU A 116 -4.66 14.38 -14.25
N ALA A 117 -4.81 14.10 -15.55
CA ALA A 117 -4.91 15.11 -16.59
C ALA A 117 -6.20 15.96 -16.51
N MET A 118 -7.31 15.38 -16.03
CA MET A 118 -8.58 16.10 -15.86
C MET A 118 -8.62 17.06 -14.65
N LEU A 119 -7.61 17.02 -13.78
CA LEU A 119 -7.54 17.86 -12.57
C LEU A 119 -6.91 19.22 -12.89
N THR A 120 -7.46 20.27 -12.26
CA THR A 120 -6.87 21.61 -12.31
C THR A 120 -5.62 21.69 -11.44
N ASP A 121 -4.75 22.68 -11.68
CA ASP A 121 -3.54 22.87 -10.88
C ASP A 121 -3.86 23.20 -9.41
N ALA A 122 -4.94 23.95 -9.16
CA ALA A 122 -5.44 24.19 -7.81
C ALA A 122 -5.86 22.88 -7.10
N GLN A 123 -6.51 21.95 -7.82
CA GLN A 123 -6.88 20.64 -7.29
C GLN A 123 -5.64 19.76 -7.04
N LYS A 124 -4.66 19.77 -7.96
CA LYS A 124 -3.37 19.05 -7.80
C LYS A 124 -2.61 19.55 -6.57
N ASN A 125 -2.55 20.88 -6.37
CA ASN A 125 -1.93 21.50 -5.19
C ASN A 125 -2.65 21.09 -3.90
N THR A 126 -3.98 21.07 -3.90
CA THR A 126 -4.78 20.58 -2.77
C THR A 126 -4.46 19.12 -2.43
N ILE A 127 -4.34 18.26 -3.44
CA ILE A 127 -3.94 16.85 -3.26
C ILE A 127 -2.52 16.76 -2.68
N ALA A 128 -1.58 17.53 -3.21
CA ALA A 128 -0.19 17.55 -2.72
C ALA A 128 -0.11 17.99 -1.26
N GLN A 129 -0.81 19.06 -0.88
CA GLN A 129 -0.89 19.53 0.50
C GLN A 129 -1.52 18.49 1.42
N ARG A 130 -2.61 17.83 1.01
CA ARG A 130 -3.24 16.75 1.78
C ARG A 130 -2.31 15.55 1.95
N LYS A 131 -1.54 15.19 0.92
CA LYS A 131 -0.51 14.14 1.02
C LYS A 131 0.54 14.53 2.07
N GLN A 132 1.03 15.76 2.05
CA GLN A 132 1.99 16.25 3.04
C GLN A 132 1.41 16.21 4.45
N ASN A 133 0.19 16.71 4.65
CA ASN A 133 -0.49 16.68 5.94
C ASN A 133 -0.72 15.24 6.42
N ALA A 134 -1.08 14.33 5.51
CA ALA A 134 -1.22 12.91 5.83
C ALA A 134 0.11 12.28 6.28
N MET A 135 1.24 12.68 5.68
CA MET A 135 2.57 12.23 6.09
C MET A 135 2.94 12.74 7.49
N VAL A 136 2.73 14.04 7.77
CA VAL A 136 2.95 14.62 9.09
C VAL A 136 2.08 13.92 10.14
N ASN A 137 0.78 13.76 9.85
CA ASN A 137 -0.14 13.08 10.76
C ASN A 137 0.23 11.62 10.98
N ALA A 138 0.74 10.92 9.96
CA ALA A 138 1.24 9.56 10.11
C ALA A 138 2.46 9.52 11.04
N GLN A 139 3.37 10.49 10.93
CA GLN A 139 4.54 10.60 11.80
C GLN A 139 4.13 10.82 13.26
N VAL A 140 3.25 11.78 13.53
CA VAL A 140 2.72 12.06 14.88
C VAL A 140 2.01 10.84 15.47
N ARG A 141 1.25 10.11 14.65
CA ARG A 141 0.61 8.86 15.10
C ARG A 141 1.62 7.76 15.38
N SER A 142 2.70 7.67 14.61
CA SER A 142 3.76 6.68 14.81
C SER A 142 4.51 6.94 16.13
N THR A 143 4.88 8.20 16.40
CA THR A 143 5.53 8.59 17.64
C THR A 143 4.62 8.35 18.84
N ALA A 144 3.37 8.79 18.79
CA ALA A 144 2.40 8.54 19.86
C ALA A 144 2.16 7.04 20.11
N ARG A 145 2.20 6.21 19.06
CA ARG A 145 2.10 4.75 19.20
C ARG A 145 3.32 4.16 19.89
N LEU A 146 4.52 4.65 19.58
CA LEU A 146 5.76 4.21 20.22
C LEU A 146 5.79 4.59 21.70
N GLU A 147 5.39 5.82 22.05
CA GLU A 147 5.29 6.28 23.44
C GLU A 147 4.30 5.43 24.25
N ARG A 148 3.12 5.15 23.69
CA ARG A 148 2.17 4.23 24.34
C ARG A 148 2.76 2.84 24.54
N MET A 149 3.50 2.34 23.55
CA MET A 149 4.15 1.04 23.65
C MET A 149 5.25 1.03 24.72
N LYS A 150 6.02 2.11 24.83
CA LYS A 150 7.04 2.33 25.88
C LYS A 150 6.41 2.19 27.27
N LEU A 151 5.34 2.94 27.53
CA LEU A 151 4.65 2.91 28.82
C LEU A 151 3.97 1.56 29.09
N THR A 152 3.30 1.00 28.08
CA THR A 152 2.49 -0.22 28.26
C THR A 152 3.36 -1.46 28.47
N LEU A 153 4.47 -1.58 27.73
CA LEU A 153 5.38 -2.73 27.82
C LEU A 153 6.57 -2.47 28.74
N GLY A 154 6.74 -1.26 29.26
CA GLY A 154 7.93 -0.89 30.06
C GLY A 154 9.20 -1.01 29.23
N LEU A 155 9.23 -0.42 28.03
CA LEU A 155 10.41 -0.48 27.16
C LEU A 155 11.53 0.42 27.69
N SER A 156 12.78 -0.07 27.62
CA SER A 156 13.95 0.76 27.90
C SER A 156 14.20 1.79 26.78
N ASP A 157 14.98 2.83 27.08
CA ASP A 157 15.34 3.84 26.09
C ASP A 157 16.11 3.25 24.91
N ASP A 158 16.97 2.25 25.16
CA ASP A 158 17.67 1.52 24.10
C ASP A 158 16.72 0.74 23.19
N GLN A 159 15.69 0.09 23.76
CA GLN A 159 14.67 -0.61 22.97
C GLN A 159 13.88 0.39 22.11
N VAL A 160 13.52 1.55 22.68
CA VAL A 160 12.80 2.61 21.96
C VAL A 160 13.65 3.17 20.82
N ALA A 161 14.94 3.43 21.05
CA ALA A 161 15.87 3.90 20.02
C ALA A 161 15.99 2.90 18.85
N LYS A 162 16.17 1.61 19.15
CA LYS A 162 16.22 0.53 18.14
C LYS A 162 14.93 0.48 17.32
N ILE A 163 13.77 0.55 17.96
CA ILE A 163 12.48 0.51 17.28
C ILE A 163 12.28 1.74 16.39
N LYS A 164 12.67 2.93 16.85
CA LYS A 164 12.56 4.17 16.08
C LYS A 164 13.45 4.13 14.83
N ALA A 165 14.70 3.68 14.96
CA ALA A 165 15.61 3.53 13.82
C ALA A 165 15.05 2.56 12.77
N HIS A 166 14.58 1.39 13.22
CA HIS A 166 13.96 0.41 12.32
C HIS A 166 12.67 0.93 11.66
N GLN A 167 11.85 1.74 12.34
CA GLN A 167 10.68 2.37 11.72
C GLN A 167 11.05 3.28 10.56
N THR A 168 12.09 4.10 10.71
CA THR A 168 12.60 4.97 9.64
C THR A 168 13.09 4.14 8.45
N GLU A 169 13.87 3.08 8.70
CA GLU A 169 14.34 2.17 7.65
C GLU A 169 13.19 1.51 6.89
N MET A 170 12.18 1.02 7.61
CA MET A 170 10.97 0.42 7.01
C MET A 170 10.20 1.41 6.14
N GLN A 171 10.12 2.67 6.56
CA GLN A 171 9.48 3.71 5.78
C GLN A 171 10.19 3.93 4.45
N THR A 172 11.52 4.02 4.45
CA THR A 172 12.33 4.16 3.24
C THR A 172 12.16 2.96 2.31
N LYS A 173 12.25 1.73 2.83
CA LYS A 173 12.04 0.50 2.02
C LYS A 173 10.65 0.45 1.43
N MET A 174 9.62 0.80 2.19
CA MET A 174 8.24 0.82 1.72
C MET A 174 8.01 1.88 0.64
N GLN A 175 8.62 3.05 0.76
CA GLN A 175 8.58 4.09 -0.28
C GLN A 175 9.25 3.62 -1.57
N ALA A 176 10.44 3.02 -1.47
CA ALA A 176 11.16 2.47 -2.63
C ALA A 176 10.32 1.41 -3.37
N ILE A 177 9.70 0.47 -2.65
CA ILE A 177 8.82 -0.54 -3.27
C ILE A 177 7.61 0.13 -3.96
N HIS A 178 7.03 1.16 -3.34
CA HIS A 178 5.87 1.84 -3.88
C HIS A 178 6.20 2.62 -5.16
N GLN A 179 7.33 3.32 -5.18
CA GLN A 179 7.77 4.18 -6.28
C GLN A 179 8.41 3.42 -7.44
N ASN A 180 8.89 2.20 -7.23
CA ASN A 180 9.50 1.40 -8.27
C ASN A 180 8.49 1.11 -9.41
N ALA A 181 8.72 1.67 -10.59
CA ALA A 181 7.83 1.53 -11.75
C ALA A 181 7.95 0.15 -12.43
N ASP A 182 9.07 -0.53 -12.24
CA ASP A 182 9.39 -1.80 -12.87
C ASP A 182 8.71 -2.98 -12.17
N LEU A 183 8.28 -2.79 -10.92
CA LEU A 183 7.59 -3.83 -10.16
C LEU A 183 6.09 -3.88 -10.48
N LEU A 184 5.64 -5.07 -10.84
CA LEU A 184 4.21 -5.38 -10.95
C LEU A 184 3.53 -5.25 -9.57
N PRO A 185 2.22 -4.93 -9.51
CA PRO A 185 1.49 -4.78 -8.24
C PRO A 185 1.60 -5.99 -7.30
N GLU A 186 1.66 -7.21 -7.83
CA GLU A 186 1.86 -8.41 -7.03
C GLU A 186 3.28 -8.53 -6.48
N GLN A 187 4.30 -8.20 -7.27
CA GLN A 187 5.69 -8.18 -6.79
C GLN A 187 5.85 -7.13 -5.67
N LYS A 188 5.25 -5.95 -5.83
CA LYS A 188 5.18 -4.95 -4.75
C LYS A 188 4.50 -5.53 -3.51
N ARG A 189 3.37 -6.23 -3.67
CA ARG A 189 2.64 -6.84 -2.55
C ARG A 189 3.46 -7.93 -1.86
N GLU A 190 4.15 -8.78 -2.60
CA GLU A 190 5.04 -9.82 -2.05
C GLU A 190 6.21 -9.20 -1.28
N GLN A 191 6.87 -8.19 -1.85
CA GLN A 191 7.95 -7.48 -1.18
C GLN A 191 7.46 -6.76 0.09
N LEU A 192 6.30 -6.11 0.02
CA LEU A 192 5.68 -5.50 1.21
C LEU A 192 5.31 -6.54 2.26
N LYS A 193 4.81 -7.72 1.88
CA LYS A 193 4.51 -8.81 2.82
C LYS A 193 5.78 -9.29 3.51
N SER A 194 6.85 -9.52 2.75
CA SER A 194 8.17 -9.88 3.28
C SER A 194 8.68 -8.81 4.27
N LEU A 195 8.59 -7.54 3.89
CA LEU A 195 8.99 -6.41 4.74
C LEU A 195 8.19 -6.36 6.06
N MET A 196 6.89 -6.68 6.01
CA MET A 196 6.05 -6.74 7.21
C MET A 196 6.38 -7.94 8.09
N SER A 197 6.76 -9.08 7.52
CA SER A 197 7.25 -10.25 8.27
C SER A 197 8.56 -9.92 8.99
N GLN A 198 9.53 -9.32 8.28
CA GLN A 198 10.81 -8.88 8.87
C GLN A 198 10.59 -7.91 10.03
N ARG A 199 9.66 -6.96 9.87
CA ARG A 199 9.25 -6.08 10.97
C ARG A 199 8.71 -6.85 12.18
N GLY A 200 7.95 -7.91 11.95
CA GLY A 200 7.41 -8.76 13.02
C GLY A 200 8.52 -9.51 13.76
N GLU A 201 9.49 -10.06 13.05
CA GLU A 201 10.66 -10.75 13.60
C GLU A 201 11.55 -9.80 14.40
N PHE A 202 11.86 -8.62 13.85
CA PHE A 202 12.62 -7.58 14.54
C PHE A 202 11.93 -7.16 15.86
N MET A 203 10.61 -7.00 15.86
CA MET A 203 9.90 -6.66 17.09
C MET A 203 10.01 -7.76 18.14
N LYS A 204 10.04 -9.04 17.76
CA LYS A 204 10.23 -10.16 18.70
C LYS A 204 11.65 -10.18 19.27
N SER A 205 12.66 -9.82 18.49
CA SER A 205 14.06 -9.83 18.94
C SER A 205 14.42 -8.67 19.86
N VAL A 206 13.68 -7.55 19.80
CA VAL A 206 13.94 -6.38 20.67
C VAL A 206 13.23 -6.50 22.03
N LEU A 207 12.10 -7.20 22.08
CA LEU A 207 11.30 -7.35 23.31
C LEU A 207 11.81 -8.50 24.17
N THR A 208 11.71 -8.36 25.49
CA THR A 208 11.93 -9.49 26.42
C THR A 208 10.78 -10.50 26.33
N PRO A 209 10.97 -11.76 26.77
CA PRO A 209 9.90 -12.76 26.78
C PRO A 209 8.63 -12.30 27.53
N GLU A 210 8.81 -11.60 28.66
CA GLU A 210 7.70 -11.04 29.45
C GLU A 210 6.96 -9.93 28.69
N GLN A 211 7.70 -9.02 28.06
CA GLN A 211 7.13 -7.95 27.23
C GLN A 211 6.38 -8.51 26.02
N LEU A 212 6.89 -9.57 25.40
CA LEU A 212 6.25 -10.25 24.28
C LEU A 212 4.92 -10.90 24.70
N SER A 213 4.90 -11.61 25.83
CA SER A 213 3.69 -12.20 26.39
C SER A 213 2.62 -11.13 26.69
N LYS A 214 3.02 -10.00 27.28
CA LYS A 214 2.14 -8.85 27.53
C LYS A 214 1.61 -8.23 26.22
N SER A 215 2.45 -8.14 25.20
CA SER A 215 2.07 -7.64 23.88
C SER A 215 1.03 -8.54 23.19
N ASP A 216 1.21 -9.85 23.28
CA ASP A 216 0.29 -10.83 22.70
C ASP A 216 -1.06 -10.89 23.43
N SER A 217 -1.08 -10.76 24.76
CA SER A 217 -2.33 -10.70 25.53
C SER A 217 -3.14 -9.44 25.18
N LEU A 218 -2.49 -8.28 25.09
CA LEU A 218 -3.10 -7.05 24.61
C LEU A 218 -3.68 -7.24 23.22
N ARG A 219 -2.93 -7.85 22.30
CA ARG A 219 -3.40 -8.12 20.93
C ARG A 219 -4.64 -9.01 20.90
N LYS A 220 -4.70 -10.04 21.74
CA LYS A 220 -5.87 -10.93 21.88
C LYS A 220 -7.08 -10.15 22.41
N ASN A 221 -6.90 -9.32 23.43
CA ASN A 221 -7.98 -8.51 24.01
C ASN A 221 -8.55 -7.50 23.00
N PHE A 222 -7.68 -6.86 22.20
CA PHE A 222 -8.13 -6.00 21.12
C PHE A 222 -8.86 -6.76 20.01
N ARG A 223 -8.43 -7.97 19.65
CA ARG A 223 -9.13 -8.80 18.65
C ARG A 223 -10.47 -9.31 19.16
N GLY A 224 -10.56 -9.72 20.43
CA GLY A 224 -11.81 -10.18 21.06
C GLY A 224 -12.88 -9.09 21.08
N ARG A 225 -12.49 -7.83 21.30
CA ARG A 225 -13.39 -6.66 21.25
C ARG A 225 -13.93 -6.33 19.85
N TRP A 226 -13.29 -6.82 18.79
CA TRP A 226 -13.72 -6.67 17.39
C TRP A 226 -14.38 -7.94 16.82
N ASN A 227 -14.75 -8.91 17.67
CA ASN A 227 -15.57 -10.03 17.23
C ASN A 227 -16.98 -9.51 16.90
N MET A 228 -17.33 -9.49 15.60
CA MET A 228 -18.55 -8.87 15.05
C MET A 228 -19.86 -9.47 15.57
N ASN A 229 -19.80 -10.59 16.30
CA ASN A 229 -20.97 -11.30 16.83
C ASN A 229 -21.61 -10.65 18.08
N ASN A 230 -20.93 -9.71 18.76
CA ASN A 230 -21.44 -9.00 19.95
C ASN A 230 -21.56 -7.47 19.71
N ARG A 231 -22.13 -7.03 18.58
CA ARG A 231 -22.54 -5.62 18.45
C ARG A 231 -23.89 -5.44 19.14
N PRO A 232 -24.03 -4.52 20.11
CA PRO A 232 -25.36 -4.19 20.63
C PRO A 232 -26.25 -3.71 19.48
N PRO A 233 -27.54 -4.07 19.46
CA PRO A 233 -28.46 -3.62 18.43
C PRO A 233 -28.45 -2.09 18.39
N VAL A 234 -28.25 -1.53 17.19
CA VAL A 234 -28.42 -0.09 16.97
C VAL A 234 -29.91 0.18 17.21
N SER A 235 -30.24 0.85 18.30
CA SER A 235 -31.60 1.35 18.54
C SER A 235 -32.01 2.22 17.36
N LYS A 236 -33.12 1.83 16.72
CA LYS A 236 -33.75 2.58 15.63
C LYS A 236 -34.43 3.84 16.17
#